data_AF-A0A1H6ZGM0-F1
#
_entry.id   AF-A0A1H6ZGM0-F1
#
_cell.length_a   1.000
_cell.length_b   1.000
_cell.length_c   1.000
_cell.angle_alpha   90.00
_cell.angle_beta   90.00
_cell.angle_gamma   90.00
#
_symmetry.space_group_name_H-M   'P 1'
#
loop_
_entity.id
_entity.type
_entity.pdbx_description
1 polymer ?
#
loop_
_entity_poly.entity_id
_entity_poly.type
_entity_poly.pdbx_seq_one_letter_code
_entity_poly.pdbx_strand_id
1 'polypeptide(L)'
;MASNAAPPLFDETCLAAPVARATYGGILALLNARLHPALQAIVAAEVASGNRVMDAGADWPDAGSVHVTLAKRFDDRHASTEAIFSPCDDPHYWHADYSTAAKPRHLLIC
;
A
#
# COMPACT_ATOMS: atom_id res chain seq x y z
N MET A 1 14.40 -9.70 28.60
CA MET A 1 13.55 -10.47 27.66
C MET A 1 13.71 -9.80 26.30
N ALA A 2 14.41 -10.44 25.36
CA ALA A 2 14.54 -9.89 24.01
C ALA A 2 13.20 -10.08 23.28
N SER A 3 12.55 -8.98 22.90
CA SER A 3 11.36 -9.02 22.06
C SER A 3 11.75 -9.67 20.73
N ASN A 4 11.25 -10.87 20.49
CA ASN A 4 11.41 -11.56 19.21
C ASN A 4 10.37 -11.00 18.22
N ALA A 5 10.54 -9.73 17.84
CA ALA A 5 9.73 -9.13 16.79
C ALA A 5 10.24 -9.67 15.45
N ALA A 6 9.32 -10.20 14.62
CA ALA A 6 9.65 -10.52 13.24
C ALA A 6 10.20 -9.26 12.54
N PRO A 7 11.17 -9.42 11.61
CA PRO A 7 11.68 -8.29 10.86
C PRO A 7 10.52 -7.60 10.11
N PRO A 8 10.59 -6.27 9.93
CA PRO A 8 9.56 -5.55 9.19
C PRO A 8 9.46 -6.08 7.76
N LEU A 9 8.23 -6.14 7.24
CA LEU A 9 7.96 -6.59 5.88
C LEU A 9 8.47 -5.59 4.83
N PHE A 10 8.44 -4.29 5.15
CA PHE A 10 8.87 -3.21 4.27
C PHE A 10 10.00 -2.41 4.90
N ASP A 11 11.00 -2.09 4.09
CA ASP A 11 12.12 -1.20 4.41
C ASP A 11 12.24 -0.07 3.36
N GLU A 12 13.24 0.79 3.50
CA GLU A 12 13.44 1.93 2.60
C GLU A 12 13.59 1.55 1.12
N THR A 13 13.94 0.31 0.79
CA THR A 13 14.12 -0.14 -0.60
C THR A 13 12.79 -0.25 -1.35
N CYS A 14 11.66 -0.31 -0.64
CA CYS A 14 10.33 -0.32 -1.24
C CYS A 14 9.84 1.07 -1.66
N LEU A 15 10.53 2.15 -1.24
CA LEU A 15 10.12 3.54 -1.49
C LEU A 15 10.69 4.07 -2.80
N ALA A 16 9.94 4.94 -3.48
CA ALA A 16 10.36 5.56 -4.72
C ALA A 16 11.35 6.72 -4.47
N ALA A 17 12.30 6.93 -5.38
CA ALA A 17 13.30 7.99 -5.25
C ALA A 17 12.76 9.43 -5.08
N PRO A 18 11.61 9.83 -5.69
CA PRO A 18 11.04 11.15 -5.47
C PRO A 18 10.50 11.39 -4.05
N VAL A 19 10.34 10.34 -3.24
CA VAL A 19 9.86 10.47 -1.86
C VAL A 19 10.95 11.13 -1.01
N ALA A 20 10.59 12.21 -0.32
CA ALA A 20 11.53 12.87 0.58
C ALA A 20 11.93 11.94 1.72
N ARG A 21 13.23 11.72 1.95
CA ARG A 21 13.72 10.85 3.05
C ARG A 21 13.12 11.17 4.43
N ALA A 22 12.78 12.43 4.68
CA ALA A 22 12.14 12.86 5.92
C ALA A 22 10.77 12.18 6.18
N THR A 23 10.09 11.66 5.15
CA THR A 23 8.78 11.00 5.28
C THR A 23 8.87 9.47 5.36
N TYR A 24 10.05 8.89 5.12
CA TYR A 24 10.26 7.44 5.04
C TYR A 24 9.75 6.71 6.28
N GLY A 25 10.15 7.18 7.46
CA GLY A 25 9.74 6.56 8.73
C GLY A 25 8.22 6.53 8.92
N GLY A 26 7.52 7.59 8.51
CA GLY A 26 6.06 7.67 8.58
C GLY A 26 5.38 6.68 7.64
N ILE A 27 5.85 6.62 6.38
CA ILE A 27 5.33 5.68 5.38
C ILE A 27 5.57 4.24 5.84
N LEU A 28 6.79 3.90 6.26
CA LEU A 28 7.13 2.55 6.72
C LEU A 28 6.34 2.14 7.96
N ALA A 29 6.04 3.07 8.88
CA ALA A 29 5.18 2.80 10.02
C ALA A 29 3.73 2.48 9.60
N LEU A 30 3.18 3.23 8.63
CA LEU A 30 1.85 2.93 8.09
C LEU A 30 1.81 1.56 7.41
N LEU A 31 2.80 1.28 6.55
CA LEU A 31 2.87 0.01 5.82
C LEU A 31 3.03 -1.19 6.74
N ASN A 32 3.95 -1.14 7.71
CA ASN A 32 4.27 -2.30 8.55
C ASN A 32 3.28 -2.51 9.71
N ALA A 33 2.71 -1.43 10.29
CA ALA A 33 1.93 -1.54 11.52
C ALA A 33 0.42 -1.29 11.36
N ARG A 34 -0.03 -0.64 10.27
CA ARG A 34 -1.45 -0.23 10.13
C ARG A 34 -2.11 -0.69 8.84
N LEU A 35 -1.37 -0.94 7.77
CA LEU A 35 -1.95 -1.42 6.51
C LEU A 35 -2.53 -2.83 6.70
N HIS A 36 -3.71 -3.06 6.13
CA HIS A 36 -4.36 -4.36 6.17
C HIS A 36 -3.46 -5.45 5.54
N PRO A 37 -3.33 -6.64 6.15
CA PRO A 37 -2.43 -7.70 5.66
C PRO A 37 -2.64 -8.09 4.20
N ALA A 38 -3.89 -8.16 3.72
CA ALA A 38 -4.19 -8.41 2.32
C ALA A 38 -3.55 -7.38 1.37
N LEU A 39 -3.56 -6.09 1.74
CA LEU A 39 -2.91 -5.05 0.94
C LEU A 39 -1.39 -5.06 1.13
N GLN A 40 -0.88 -5.43 2.31
CA GLN A 40 0.56 -5.64 2.50
C GLN A 40 1.08 -6.72 1.53
N ALA A 41 0.37 -7.84 1.38
CA ALA A 41 0.74 -8.89 0.45
C ALA A 41 0.82 -8.39 -1.00
N ILE A 42 -0.15 -7.56 -1.42
CA ILE A 42 -0.16 -6.96 -2.76
C ILE A 42 1.00 -5.98 -2.94
N VAL A 43 1.24 -5.09 -1.97
CA VAL A 43 2.39 -4.15 -2.02
C VAL A 43 3.71 -4.92 -2.11
N ALA A 44 3.87 -6.01 -1.35
CA ALA A 44 5.09 -6.83 -1.41
C ALA A 44 5.29 -7.47 -2.80
N ALA A 45 4.23 -7.98 -3.42
CA ALA A 45 4.28 -8.55 -4.77
C ALA A 45 4.63 -7.48 -5.83
N GLU A 46 4.01 -6.30 -5.74
CA GLU A 46 4.29 -5.16 -6.61
C GLU A 46 5.74 -4.66 -6.46
N VAL A 47 6.24 -4.56 -5.23
CA VAL A 47 7.63 -4.16 -4.94
C VAL A 47 8.64 -5.17 -5.48
N ALA A 48 8.36 -6.47 -5.30
CA ALA A 48 9.17 -7.55 -5.85
C ALA A 48 9.22 -7.52 -7.39
N SER A 49 8.15 -7.05 -8.03
CA SER A 49 8.06 -6.86 -9.48
C SER A 49 8.67 -5.54 -9.98
N GLY A 50 9.21 -4.71 -9.08
CA GLY A 50 9.91 -3.47 -9.43
C GLY A 50 9.04 -2.20 -9.39
N ASN A 51 7.84 -2.27 -8.80
CA ASN A 51 7.06 -1.10 -8.42
C ASN A 51 7.58 -0.52 -7.09
N ARG A 52 7.21 0.71 -6.75
CA ARG A 52 7.67 1.37 -5.51
C ARG A 52 6.54 2.20 -4.92
N VAL A 53 6.54 2.33 -3.60
CA VAL A 53 5.59 3.20 -2.88
C VAL A 53 6.04 4.65 -3.03
N MET A 54 5.16 5.52 -3.51
CA MET A 54 5.38 6.96 -3.58
C MET A 54 4.79 7.72 -2.41
N ASP A 55 3.69 7.23 -1.85
CA ASP A 55 3.03 7.91 -0.74
C ASP A 55 2.23 6.93 0.11
N ALA A 56 2.02 7.30 1.37
CA ALA A 56 1.07 6.64 2.24
C ALA A 56 0.50 7.65 3.24
N GLY A 57 -0.82 7.59 3.42
CA GLY A 57 -1.53 8.41 4.38
C GLY A 57 -2.55 7.60 5.18
N ALA A 58 -3.15 8.26 6.16
CA ALA A 58 -4.10 7.64 7.08
C ALA A 58 -5.42 8.42 7.14
N ASP A 59 -6.44 7.76 7.69
CA ASP A 59 -7.72 8.35 8.06
C ASP A 59 -8.59 8.84 6.88
N TRP A 60 -8.24 8.38 5.68
CA TRP A 60 -9.05 8.47 4.47
C TRP A 60 -8.96 7.13 3.71
N PRO A 61 -10.06 6.59 3.16
CA PRO A 61 -11.40 7.19 3.02
C PRO A 61 -12.28 7.09 4.27
N ASP A 62 -11.92 6.25 5.24
CA ASP A 62 -12.59 6.16 6.54
C ASP A 62 -11.58 6.51 7.65
N ALA A 63 -12.07 6.91 8.84
CA ALA A 63 -11.21 7.05 10.01
C ALA A 63 -10.52 5.71 10.32
N GLY A 64 -9.21 5.72 10.56
CA GLY A 64 -8.40 4.52 10.77
C GLY A 64 -7.89 3.85 9.49
N SER A 65 -8.38 4.23 8.31
CA SER A 65 -7.88 3.73 7.03
C SER A 65 -6.39 4.02 6.83
N VAL A 66 -5.75 3.20 5.99
CA VAL A 66 -4.46 3.53 5.37
C VAL A 66 -4.67 3.50 3.86
N HIS A 67 -4.21 4.54 3.17
CA HIS A 67 -4.12 4.56 1.72
C HIS A 67 -2.65 4.59 1.29
N VAL A 68 -2.33 3.85 0.24
CA VAL A 68 -0.98 3.73 -0.31
C VAL A 68 -1.03 4.01 -1.79
N THR A 69 -0.08 4.80 -2.29
CA THR A 69 0.04 5.12 -3.72
C THR A 69 1.35 4.54 -4.26
N LEU A 70 1.25 3.75 -5.33
CA LEU A 70 2.39 3.19 -6.05
C LEU A 70 2.88 4.12 -7.17
N ALA A 71 4.11 3.91 -7.63
CA ALA A 71 4.76 4.71 -8.66
C ALA A 71 4.37 4.32 -10.09
N LYS A 72 3.89 3.09 -10.26
CA LYS A 72 3.50 2.50 -11.54
C LYS A 72 2.15 1.81 -11.38
N ARG A 73 1.47 1.61 -12.51
CA ARG A 73 0.29 0.73 -12.60
C ARG A 73 0.59 -0.64 -12.01
N PHE A 74 -0.44 -1.29 -11.48
CA PHE A 74 -0.36 -2.71 -11.13
C PHE A 74 0.06 -3.52 -12.34
N ASP A 75 1.02 -4.42 -12.15
CA ASP A 75 1.53 -5.27 -13.22
C ASP A 75 0.55 -6.40 -13.55
N ASP A 76 -0.15 -6.93 -12.53
CA ASP A 76 -1.18 -7.97 -12.67
C ASP A 76 -2.33 -7.84 -11.64
N ARG A 77 -3.41 -8.60 -11.84
CA ARG A 77 -4.50 -8.77 -10.88
C ARG A 77 -4.08 -9.73 -9.78
N HIS A 78 -3.88 -9.20 -8.58
CA HIS A 78 -3.59 -9.97 -7.39
C HIS A 78 -4.88 -10.61 -6.87
N ALA A 79 -4.95 -11.93 -6.90
CA ALA A 79 -6.08 -12.66 -6.36
C ALA A 79 -6.15 -12.48 -4.84
N SER A 80 -7.27 -11.95 -4.34
CA SER A 80 -7.53 -11.79 -2.91
C SER A 80 -9.03 -11.89 -2.63
N THR A 81 -9.41 -12.56 -1.55
CA THR A 81 -10.79 -12.55 -1.05
C THR A 81 -11.08 -11.35 -0.15
N GLU A 82 -10.03 -10.66 0.32
CA GLU A 82 -10.13 -9.57 1.30
C GLU A 82 -9.85 -8.20 0.67
N ALA A 83 -9.28 -8.17 -0.54
CA ALA A 83 -9.03 -6.97 -1.32
C ALA A 83 -9.72 -7.08 -2.68
N ILE A 84 -10.56 -6.09 -2.99
CA ILE A 84 -11.36 -6.03 -4.19
C ILE A 84 -10.67 -5.09 -5.17
N PHE A 85 -10.36 -5.59 -6.35
CA PHE A 85 -9.85 -4.78 -7.45
C PHE A 85 -10.97 -3.99 -8.11
N SER A 86 -10.76 -2.68 -8.25
CA SER A 86 -11.63 -1.78 -9.01
C SER A 86 -10.86 -1.22 -10.21
N PRO A 87 -11.24 -1.58 -11.46
CA PRO A 87 -10.70 -0.90 -12.62
C PRO A 87 -11.19 0.56 -12.62
N CYS A 88 -10.31 1.50 -12.96
CA CYS A 88 -10.73 2.89 -13.13
C CYS A 88 -11.31 3.08 -14.54
N ASP A 89 -12.63 3.26 -14.62
CA ASP A 89 -13.34 3.58 -15.87
C ASP A 89 -13.55 5.11 -16.02
N ASP A 90 -12.79 5.94 -15.30
CA ASP A 90 -12.88 7.40 -15.38
C ASP A 90 -11.88 7.97 -16.43
N PRO A 91 -12.36 8.71 -17.45
CA PRO A 91 -11.49 9.35 -18.44
C PRO A 91 -10.48 10.37 -17.87
N HIS A 92 -10.75 10.93 -16.68
CA HIS A 92 -9.93 11.96 -16.03
C HIS A 92 -9.14 11.42 -14.82
N TYR A 93 -9.42 10.18 -14.39
CA TYR A 93 -8.73 9.52 -13.30
C TYR A 93 -8.37 8.11 -13.76
N TRP A 94 -7.10 7.84 -14.04
CA TRP A 94 -6.66 6.60 -14.70
C TRP A 94 -6.10 5.56 -13.73
N HIS A 95 -6.12 5.87 -12.43
CA HIS A 95 -5.52 5.06 -11.39
C HIS A 95 -6.50 3.98 -10.93
N ALA A 96 -6.16 2.72 -11.16
CA ALA A 96 -6.89 1.59 -10.59
C ALA A 96 -6.59 1.47 -9.09
N ASP A 97 -7.48 0.81 -8.35
CA ASP A 97 -7.29 0.59 -6.91
C ASP A 97 -7.66 -0.83 -6.46
N TYR A 98 -7.03 -1.25 -5.36
CA TYR A 98 -7.55 -2.30 -4.50
C TYR A 98 -8.10 -1.67 -3.23
N SER A 99 -9.28 -2.11 -2.82
CA SER A 99 -9.88 -1.71 -1.54
C SER A 99 -10.19 -2.92 -0.67
N THR A 100 -10.01 -2.81 0.64
CA THR A 100 -10.38 -3.91 1.55
C THR A 100 -11.90 -4.08 1.59
N ALA A 101 -12.36 -5.33 1.64
CA ALA A 101 -13.78 -5.65 1.71
C ALA A 101 -14.42 -5.24 3.05
N ALA A 102 -13.63 -5.25 4.13
CA ALA A 102 -14.05 -4.85 5.47
C ALA A 102 -13.67 -3.40 5.81
N LYS A 103 -14.36 -2.85 6.83
CA LYS A 103 -14.08 -1.53 7.42
C LYS A 103 -12.99 -1.60 8.52
N PRO A 104 -12.18 -0.54 8.71
CA PRO A 104 -12.09 0.63 7.84
C PRO A 104 -11.54 0.24 6.48
N ARG A 105 -11.97 0.92 5.41
CA ARG A 105 -11.55 0.56 4.06
C ARG A 105 -10.15 1.08 3.83
N HIS A 106 -9.19 0.19 3.64
CA HIS A 106 -7.85 0.57 3.20
C HIS A 106 -7.83 0.61 1.67
N LEU A 107 -6.92 1.42 1.12
CA LEU A 107 -6.77 1.58 -0.33
C LEU A 107 -5.32 1.38 -0.75
N LEU A 108 -5.15 0.74 -1.90
CA LEU A 108 -3.90 0.71 -2.64
C LEU A 108 -4.19 1.23 -4.04
N ILE A 109 -3.49 2.27 -4.46
CA ILE A 109 -3.73 3.02 -5.69
C ILE A 109 -2.46 2.94 -6.55
N CYS A 110 -2.61 2.80 -7.87
CA CYS A 110 -1.49 2.73 -8.82
C CYS A 110 -1.58 3.80 -9.90
#